data_AF-A0A2N1U682-F1
#
_entry.id   AF-A0A2N1U682-F1
#
_cell.length_a   1.000
_cell.length_b   1.000
_cell.length_c   1.000
_cell.angle_alpha   90.00
_cell.angle_beta   90.00
_cell.angle_gamma   90.00
#
_symmetry.space_group_name_H-M   'P 1'
#
loop_
_entity.id
_entity.type
_entity.pdbx_description
1 polymer ?
#
loop_
_entity_poly.entity_id
_entity_poly.type
_entity_poly.pdbx_seq_one_letter_code
_entity_poly.pdbx_strand_id
1 'polypeptide(L)'
;MKNIKTILLFITLLASSALFAGLAIPGEGNPMLASSKIEINNTDGYTVEKLSDNEGVRIKVRTPEGKDFWISEVLGDHEKKFMFNGESSNLLVADINADAKPEIITAVAFPPHNGALYIFTLNAEQNGFTPIAFNNQQTKDAKSFLTADIFQEDGQDLAFIDNRVRALGMHYPENEEAEPVASFFYYKLTGNTFAYDSCEAVPVEN
;
A
#
# COMPACT_ATOMS: atom_id res chain seq x y z
N MET A 1 35.06 45.24 -45.90
CA MET A 1 33.64 45.51 -45.57
C MET A 1 32.74 44.42 -46.16
N LYS A 2 32.32 43.46 -45.34
CA LYS A 2 30.95 42.90 -45.25
C LYS A 2 31.02 41.63 -44.41
N ASN A 3 30.50 41.73 -43.21
CA ASN A 3 30.33 40.65 -42.24
C ASN A 3 29.24 39.70 -42.75
N ILE A 4 29.55 38.42 -42.89
CA ILE A 4 28.55 37.35 -42.96
C ILE A 4 28.61 36.63 -41.62
N LYS A 5 27.66 36.93 -40.74
CA LYS A 5 27.42 36.14 -39.52
C LYS A 5 26.51 34.98 -39.91
N THR A 6 27.05 33.78 -39.99
CA THR A 6 26.26 32.55 -40.02
C THR A 6 25.74 32.29 -38.61
N ILE A 7 24.43 32.39 -38.42
CA ILE A 7 23.74 31.98 -37.20
C ILE A 7 23.67 30.46 -37.22
N LEU A 8 24.43 29.80 -36.34
CA LEU A 8 24.31 28.36 -36.10
C LEU A 8 23.28 28.17 -34.99
N LEU A 9 22.07 27.77 -35.39
CA LEU A 9 20.98 27.42 -34.49
C LEU A 9 21.25 26.01 -33.91
N PHE A 10 21.76 25.93 -32.69
CA PHE A 10 21.80 24.67 -31.94
C PHE A 10 20.40 24.42 -31.35
N ILE A 11 19.61 23.60 -32.01
CA ILE A 11 18.43 22.95 -31.39
C ILE A 11 18.93 21.64 -30.80
N THR A 12 19.28 21.65 -29.52
CA THR A 12 19.38 20.43 -28.72
C THR A 12 17.97 19.97 -28.37
N LEU A 13 17.44 19.01 -29.12
CA LEU A 13 16.19 18.35 -28.80
C LEU A 13 16.47 17.25 -27.74
N LEU A 14 16.29 17.62 -26.48
CA LEU A 14 16.12 16.69 -25.37
C LEU A 14 14.66 16.25 -25.33
N ALA A 15 14.41 14.96 -25.57
CA ALA A 15 13.34 14.18 -24.93
C ALA A 15 13.39 12.74 -25.46
N SER A 16 14.11 11.88 -24.73
CA SER A 16 13.95 10.44 -24.81
C SER A 16 12.61 10.06 -24.16
N SER A 17 11.56 9.90 -24.97
CA SER A 17 10.35 9.21 -24.56
C SER A 17 10.40 7.79 -25.11
N ALA A 18 10.91 6.85 -24.31
CA ALA A 18 10.66 5.43 -24.54
C ALA A 18 9.17 5.18 -24.30
N LEU A 19 8.41 5.11 -25.39
CA LEU A 19 7.07 4.56 -25.41
C LEU A 19 7.15 3.07 -25.08
N PHE A 20 6.90 2.69 -23.83
CA PHE A 20 6.43 1.33 -23.53
C PHE A 20 4.91 1.32 -23.65
N ALA A 21 4.43 1.24 -24.89
CA ALA A 21 3.05 0.93 -25.19
C ALA A 21 2.94 -0.57 -25.53
N GLY A 22 2.34 -1.31 -24.60
CA GLY A 22 1.55 -2.52 -24.83
C GLY A 22 2.01 -3.51 -25.89
N LEU A 23 2.84 -4.46 -25.49
CA LEU A 23 2.78 -5.82 -26.02
C LEU A 23 2.80 -6.77 -24.82
N ALA A 24 1.62 -7.01 -24.25
CA ALA A 24 1.45 -8.14 -23.35
C ALA A 24 1.73 -9.41 -24.15
N ILE A 25 2.72 -10.19 -23.73
CA ILE A 25 3.05 -11.47 -24.33
C ILE A 25 1.94 -12.46 -23.92
N PRO A 26 1.28 -13.15 -24.87
CA PRO A 26 0.30 -14.18 -24.52
C PRO A 26 0.97 -15.27 -23.66
N GLY A 27 0.56 -15.39 -22.39
CA GLY A 27 1.12 -16.33 -21.41
C GLY A 27 1.74 -15.69 -20.15
N GLU A 28 1.84 -14.36 -20.09
CA GLU A 28 2.37 -13.63 -18.93
C GLU A 28 1.24 -13.32 -17.93
N GLY A 29 0.83 -14.35 -17.18
CA GLY A 29 -0.34 -14.30 -16.28
C GLY A 29 -0.19 -13.43 -15.03
N ASN A 30 0.92 -12.69 -14.89
CA ASN A 30 1.29 -12.00 -13.66
C ASN A 30 1.67 -10.52 -13.90
N PRO A 31 0.75 -9.61 -14.24
CA PRO A 31 1.08 -8.19 -14.36
C PRO A 31 1.69 -7.65 -13.06
N MET A 32 2.85 -7.02 -13.19
CA MET A 32 3.43 -6.20 -12.12
C MET A 32 2.63 -4.92 -12.00
N LEU A 33 1.99 -4.72 -10.84
CA LEU A 33 1.12 -3.58 -10.54
C LEU A 33 1.91 -2.37 -10.03
N ALA A 34 2.92 -2.63 -9.20
CA ALA A 34 3.77 -1.60 -8.62
C ALA A 34 5.13 -2.19 -8.23
N SER A 35 6.14 -1.33 -8.12
CA SER A 35 7.44 -1.71 -7.56
C SER A 35 8.04 -0.58 -6.74
N SER A 36 8.79 -0.93 -5.70
CA SER A 36 9.55 0.00 -4.88
C SER A 36 10.91 -0.59 -4.51
N LYS A 37 11.85 0.27 -4.09
CA LYS A 37 13.12 -0.18 -3.51
C LYS A 37 12.97 -0.33 -2.01
N ILE A 38 13.71 -1.28 -1.45
CA ILE A 38 13.79 -1.51 -0.01
C ILE A 38 15.25 -1.83 0.36
N GLU A 39 15.67 -1.35 1.53
CA GLU A 39 16.93 -1.75 2.13
C GLU A 39 16.65 -2.85 3.16
N ILE A 40 17.43 -3.93 3.13
CA ILE A 40 17.27 -5.06 4.06
C ILE A 40 18.62 -5.33 4.72
N ASN A 41 18.68 -5.27 6.05
CA ASN A 41 19.90 -5.53 6.83
C ASN A 41 21.11 -4.72 6.35
N ASN A 42 20.92 -3.41 6.15
CA ASN A 42 21.92 -2.48 5.62
C ASN A 42 22.44 -2.82 4.21
N THR A 43 21.65 -3.56 3.42
CA THR A 43 21.98 -3.93 2.05
C THR A 43 20.94 -3.33 1.11
N ASP A 44 21.42 -2.43 0.25
CA ASP A 44 20.63 -1.78 -0.79
C ASP A 44 20.32 -2.72 -1.96
N GLY A 45 19.36 -2.30 -2.79
CA GLY A 45 19.14 -2.87 -4.12
C GLY A 45 18.01 -3.89 -4.21
N TYR A 46 17.45 -4.33 -3.08
CA TYR A 46 16.26 -5.16 -3.06
C TYR A 46 15.07 -4.42 -3.70
N THR A 47 14.17 -5.18 -4.32
CA THR A 47 12.93 -4.65 -4.89
C THR A 47 11.73 -5.30 -4.21
N VAL A 48 10.72 -4.49 -3.92
CA VAL A 48 9.38 -4.94 -3.55
C VAL A 48 8.51 -4.83 -4.78
N GLU A 49 7.87 -5.92 -5.19
CA GLU A 49 7.01 -6.03 -6.36
C GLU A 49 5.61 -6.39 -5.88
N LYS A 50 4.60 -5.59 -6.26
CA LYS A 50 3.20 -5.96 -6.14
C LYS A 50 2.76 -6.60 -7.45
N LEU A 51 2.31 -7.84 -7.37
CA LEU A 51 1.95 -8.65 -8.53
C LEU A 51 0.48 -9.05 -8.41
N SER A 52 -0.22 -9.14 -9.53
CA SER A 52 -1.53 -9.78 -9.61
C SER A 52 -1.45 -10.97 -10.53
N ASP A 53 -2.02 -12.09 -10.15
CA ASP A 53 -2.17 -13.27 -11.00
C ASP A 53 -3.60 -13.85 -10.92
N ASN A 54 -3.80 -15.07 -11.42
CA ASN A 54 -5.11 -15.73 -11.40
C ASN A 54 -5.58 -16.13 -9.99
N GLU A 55 -4.68 -16.21 -9.01
CA GLU A 55 -5.01 -16.50 -7.60
C GLU A 55 -5.32 -15.22 -6.83
N GLY A 56 -4.71 -14.09 -7.22
CA GLY A 56 -4.97 -12.77 -6.66
C GLY A 56 -3.72 -11.91 -6.58
N VAL A 57 -3.70 -10.98 -5.63
CA VAL A 57 -2.61 -10.02 -5.42
C VAL A 57 -1.64 -10.52 -4.35
N ARG A 58 -0.34 -10.45 -4.66
CA ARG A 58 0.77 -10.81 -3.76
C ARG A 58 1.83 -9.73 -3.72
N ILE A 59 2.65 -9.76 -2.67
CA ILE A 59 3.91 -9.03 -2.58
C ILE A 59 5.06 -10.01 -2.76
N LYS A 60 6.04 -9.60 -3.54
CA LYS A 60 7.28 -10.33 -3.76
C LYS A 60 8.46 -9.41 -3.49
N VAL A 61 9.45 -9.88 -2.75
CA VAL A 61 10.70 -9.18 -2.53
C VAL A 61 11.81 -9.91 -3.27
N ARG A 62 12.58 -9.19 -4.08
CA ARG A 62 13.73 -9.74 -4.81
C ARG A 62 15.05 -9.22 -4.23
N THR A 63 16.07 -10.07 -4.26
CA THR A 63 17.45 -9.68 -3.99
C THR A 63 17.99 -8.77 -5.10
N PRO A 64 19.12 -8.06 -4.87
CA PRO A 64 19.75 -7.24 -5.91
C PRO A 64 20.10 -7.99 -7.20
N GLU A 65 20.33 -9.31 -7.11
CA GLU A 65 20.59 -10.21 -8.25
C GLU A 65 19.31 -10.69 -8.95
N GLY A 66 18.13 -10.26 -8.50
CA GLY A 66 16.83 -10.62 -9.06
C GLY A 66 16.28 -11.98 -8.59
N LYS A 67 16.87 -12.58 -7.54
CA LYS A 67 16.34 -13.82 -6.95
C LYS A 67 15.21 -13.54 -5.96
N ASP A 68 14.35 -14.52 -5.75
CA ASP A 68 13.27 -14.40 -4.77
C ASP A 68 13.86 -14.41 -3.35
N PHE A 69 13.60 -13.34 -2.60
CA PHE A 69 13.92 -13.25 -1.18
C PHE A 69 12.71 -13.67 -0.33
N TRP A 70 11.53 -13.15 -0.65
CA TRP A 70 10.29 -13.44 0.08
C TRP A 70 9.07 -13.28 -0.84
N ILE A 71 8.00 -14.05 -0.57
CA ILE A 71 6.72 -13.96 -1.27
C ILE A 71 5.62 -14.05 -0.21
N SER A 72 4.62 -13.17 -0.27
CA SER A 72 3.47 -13.20 0.62
C SER A 72 2.46 -14.29 0.25
N GLU A 73 1.55 -14.58 1.18
CA GLU A 73 0.24 -15.19 0.89
C GLU A 73 -0.53 -14.37 -0.20
N VAL A 74 -1.61 -14.92 -0.76
CA VAL A 74 -2.59 -14.11 -1.50
C VAL A 74 -3.23 -13.14 -0.52
N LEU A 75 -3.18 -11.85 -0.82
CA LEU A 75 -3.69 -10.80 0.06
C LEU A 75 -5.14 -10.42 -0.26
N GLY A 76 -5.55 -10.54 -1.52
CA GLY A 76 -6.89 -10.21 -2.00
C GLY A 76 -7.00 -10.41 -3.50
N ASP A 77 -8.16 -10.12 -4.06
CA ASP A 77 -8.50 -10.48 -5.45
C ASP A 77 -8.08 -9.40 -6.45
N HIS A 78 -8.09 -8.14 -6.02
CA HIS A 78 -7.81 -7.00 -6.90
C HIS A 78 -6.88 -5.99 -6.26
N GLU A 79 -6.20 -5.23 -7.12
CA GLU A 79 -5.45 -4.07 -6.70
C GLU A 79 -6.35 -3.03 -6.04
N LYS A 80 -5.84 -2.42 -4.95
CA LYS A 80 -6.45 -1.27 -4.31
C LYS A 80 -5.39 -0.23 -3.94
N LYS A 81 -5.83 1.03 -3.89
CA LYS A 81 -5.07 2.17 -3.39
C LYS A 81 -5.41 2.48 -1.92
N PHE A 82 -4.51 3.19 -1.26
CA PHE A 82 -4.68 3.77 0.07
C PHE A 82 -4.05 5.17 0.07
N MET A 83 -4.43 6.00 1.03
CA MET A 83 -3.82 7.32 1.21
C MET A 83 -2.67 7.25 2.21
N PHE A 84 -1.55 7.90 1.90
CA PHE A 84 -0.42 8.09 2.81
C PHE A 84 0.04 9.54 2.76
N ASN A 85 -0.07 10.26 3.88
CA ASN A 85 0.30 11.68 3.97
C ASN A 85 -0.34 12.56 2.88
N GLY A 86 -1.59 12.25 2.50
CA GLY A 86 -2.35 12.99 1.48
C GLY A 86 -2.09 12.55 0.03
N GLU A 87 -1.19 11.60 -0.20
CA GLU A 87 -0.93 11.04 -1.53
C GLU A 87 -1.51 9.64 -1.67
N SER A 88 -2.03 9.31 -2.86
CA SER A 88 -2.58 8.00 -3.15
C SER A 88 -1.46 7.03 -3.56
N SER A 89 -1.42 5.86 -2.93
CA SER A 89 -0.43 4.81 -3.21
C SER A 89 -1.09 3.43 -3.25
N ASN A 90 -0.51 2.51 -4.01
CA ASN A 90 -0.89 1.09 -4.05
C ASN A 90 0.17 0.19 -3.39
N LEU A 91 1.39 0.70 -3.22
CA LEU A 91 2.55 0.06 -2.59
C LEU A 91 3.48 1.16 -2.06
N LEU A 92 3.82 1.08 -0.79
CA LEU A 92 4.77 1.99 -0.15
C LEU A 92 5.80 1.20 0.65
N VAL A 93 7.02 1.71 0.68
CA VAL A 93 8.09 1.24 1.58
C VAL A 93 8.47 2.43 2.44
N ALA A 94 8.28 2.31 3.75
CA ALA A 94 8.53 3.38 4.71
C ALA A 94 8.81 2.82 6.10
N ASP A 95 9.76 3.41 6.83
CA ASP A 95 9.95 3.15 8.26
C ASP A 95 8.87 3.94 9.04
N ILE A 96 7.85 3.23 9.51
CA ILE A 96 6.72 3.81 10.24
C ILE A 96 6.83 3.65 11.76
N ASN A 97 7.76 2.82 12.23
CA ASN A 97 7.97 2.54 13.65
C ASN A 97 9.24 3.23 14.23
N ALA A 98 10.02 3.89 13.37
CA ALA A 98 11.28 4.57 13.66
C ALA A 98 12.40 3.64 14.17
N ASP A 99 12.44 2.38 13.73
CA ASP A 99 13.46 1.39 14.09
C ASP A 99 14.61 1.28 13.05
N ALA A 100 14.61 2.16 12.04
CA ALA A 100 15.52 2.17 10.90
C ALA A 100 15.41 0.96 9.98
N LYS A 101 14.31 0.19 10.05
CA LYS A 101 13.97 -0.86 9.08
C LYS A 101 12.65 -0.48 8.43
N PRO A 102 12.61 -0.41 7.09
CA PRO A 102 11.39 -0.04 6.41
C PRO A 102 10.35 -1.17 6.44
N GLU A 103 9.09 -0.79 6.64
CA GLU A 103 7.93 -1.65 6.44
C GLU A 103 7.47 -1.63 4.97
N ILE A 104 6.79 -2.70 4.55
CA ILE A 104 6.06 -2.78 3.29
C ILE A 104 4.58 -2.55 3.55
N ILE A 105 3.99 -1.56 2.90
CA ILE A 105 2.58 -1.18 3.06
C ILE A 105 1.87 -1.35 1.72
N THR A 106 0.73 -2.05 1.72
CA THR A 106 -0.06 -2.29 0.51
C THR A 106 -1.54 -2.41 0.85
N ALA A 107 -2.40 -2.09 -0.12
CA ALA A 107 -3.82 -2.34 -0.03
C ALA A 107 -4.31 -3.26 -1.15
N VAL A 108 -5.34 -4.05 -0.87
CA VAL A 108 -6.00 -4.94 -1.82
C VAL A 108 -7.51 -4.89 -1.60
N ALA A 109 -8.27 -5.32 -2.60
CA ALA A 109 -9.72 -5.43 -2.49
C ALA A 109 -10.15 -6.91 -2.50
N PHE A 110 -11.24 -7.21 -1.79
CA PHE A 110 -11.88 -8.53 -1.80
C PHE A 110 -13.41 -8.39 -1.85
N PRO A 111 -14.13 -9.35 -2.46
CA PRO A 111 -15.58 -9.34 -2.59
C PRO A 111 -16.32 -9.29 -1.24
N PRO A 112 -17.56 -8.76 -1.19
CA PRO A 112 -18.25 -8.11 -2.31
C PRO A 112 -17.69 -6.72 -2.64
N HIS A 113 -17.30 -5.90 -1.66
CA HIS A 113 -16.68 -4.58 -1.88
C HIS A 113 -15.96 -4.13 -0.60
N ASN A 114 -14.86 -4.78 -0.25
CA ASN A 114 -14.07 -4.43 0.94
C ASN A 114 -12.63 -4.11 0.56
N GLY A 115 -12.00 -3.21 1.31
CA GLY A 115 -10.57 -2.95 1.26
C GLY A 115 -9.85 -3.62 2.43
N ALA A 116 -8.64 -4.13 2.19
CA ALA A 116 -7.71 -4.53 3.24
C ALA A 116 -6.39 -3.77 3.12
N LEU A 117 -5.89 -3.23 4.22
CA LEU A 117 -4.56 -2.68 4.36
C LEU A 117 -3.65 -3.68 5.08
N TYR A 118 -2.56 -4.04 4.44
CA TYR A 118 -1.49 -4.87 4.99
C TYR A 118 -0.25 -4.03 5.23
N ILE A 119 0.40 -4.29 6.36
CA ILE A 119 1.69 -3.70 6.72
C ILE A 119 2.59 -4.85 7.15
N PHE A 120 3.74 -4.99 6.53
CA PHE A 120 4.69 -6.05 6.84
C PHE A 120 5.99 -5.46 7.38
N THR A 121 6.47 -6.01 8.49
CA THR A 121 7.79 -5.69 9.06
C THR A 121 8.79 -6.79 8.71
N LEU A 122 10.05 -6.41 8.56
CA LEU A 122 11.14 -7.36 8.36
C LEU A 122 11.27 -8.27 9.59
N ASN A 123 11.24 -9.58 9.37
CA ASN A 123 11.57 -10.60 10.35
C ASN A 123 12.91 -11.25 9.99
N ALA A 124 13.97 -10.79 10.66
CA ALA A 124 15.33 -11.27 10.41
C ALA A 124 15.53 -12.74 10.79
N GLU A 125 14.74 -13.28 11.73
CA GLU A 125 14.84 -14.69 12.13
C GLU A 125 14.30 -15.64 11.06
N GLN A 126 13.37 -15.16 10.24
CA GLN A 126 12.68 -15.94 9.20
C GLN A 126 13.17 -15.63 7.78
N ASN A 127 14.18 -14.76 7.62
CA ASN A 127 14.62 -14.25 6.31
C ASN A 127 13.43 -13.80 5.45
N GLY A 128 12.54 -12.99 6.01
CA GLY A 128 11.31 -12.61 5.32
C GLY A 128 10.55 -11.51 6.05
N PHE A 129 9.27 -11.38 5.72
CA PHE A 129 8.40 -10.36 6.28
C PHE A 129 7.21 -10.99 6.99
N THR A 130 6.79 -10.36 8.09
CA THR A 130 5.61 -10.76 8.86
C THR A 130 4.63 -9.59 8.99
N PRO A 131 3.31 -9.83 8.94
CA PRO A 131 2.34 -8.76 9.08
C PRO A 131 2.39 -8.14 10.48
N ILE A 132 2.29 -6.81 10.55
CA ILE A 132 2.02 -6.07 11.79
C ILE A 132 0.52 -6.23 12.10
N ALA A 133 0.22 -6.73 13.29
CA ALA A 133 -1.16 -7.02 13.67
C ALA A 133 -1.95 -5.75 14.02
N PHE A 134 -3.24 -5.75 13.66
CA PHE A 134 -4.26 -4.83 14.13
C PHE A 134 -5.07 -5.49 15.24
N ASN A 135 -5.04 -4.88 16.42
CA ASN A 135 -5.69 -5.38 17.62
C ASN A 135 -6.88 -4.48 17.98
N ASN A 136 -8.06 -5.08 18.09
CA ASN A 136 -9.23 -4.42 18.64
C ASN A 136 -9.58 -5.03 20.00
N GLN A 137 -9.30 -4.29 21.08
CA GLN A 137 -9.58 -4.76 22.45
C GLN A 137 -11.09 -4.90 22.73
N GLN A 138 -11.94 -4.20 21.97
CA GLN A 138 -13.40 -4.28 22.11
C GLN A 138 -13.93 -5.62 21.60
N THR A 139 -13.40 -6.12 20.47
CA THR A 139 -13.79 -7.42 19.91
C THR A 139 -12.91 -8.57 20.37
N LYS A 140 -11.77 -8.27 21.01
CA LYS A 140 -10.70 -9.22 21.38
C LYS A 140 -10.08 -9.93 20.17
N ASP A 141 -10.14 -9.30 19.00
CA ASP A 141 -9.55 -9.82 17.77
C ASP A 141 -8.19 -9.21 17.49
N ALA A 142 -7.28 -10.04 16.99
CA ALA A 142 -6.03 -9.65 16.37
C ALA A 142 -6.05 -10.12 14.91
N LYS A 143 -5.86 -9.19 13.96
CA LYS A 143 -5.87 -9.48 12.53
C LYS A 143 -4.56 -9.05 11.88
N SER A 144 -4.14 -9.73 10.82
CA SER A 144 -2.94 -9.39 10.04
C SER A 144 -3.14 -8.21 9.08
N PHE A 145 -4.36 -7.65 9.01
CA PHE A 145 -4.73 -6.52 8.16
C PHE A 145 -5.89 -5.73 8.78
N LEU A 146 -6.05 -4.50 8.31
CA LEU A 146 -7.18 -3.64 8.64
C LEU A 146 -8.19 -3.64 7.49
N THR A 147 -9.46 -3.80 7.80
CA THR A 147 -10.55 -3.79 6.80
C THR A 147 -11.24 -2.44 6.78
N ALA A 148 -11.51 -1.95 5.56
CA ALA A 148 -12.55 -0.97 5.28
C ALA A 148 -13.73 -1.70 4.63
N ASP A 149 -14.91 -1.67 5.24
CA ASP A 149 -16.12 -2.32 4.72
C ASP A 149 -17.03 -1.38 3.91
N ILE A 150 -16.66 -0.10 3.84
CA ILE A 150 -17.18 0.85 2.85
C ILE A 150 -16.06 1.16 1.87
N PHE A 151 -16.18 0.63 0.66
CA PHE A 151 -15.15 0.72 -0.36
C PHE A 151 -15.12 2.07 -1.08
N GLN A 152 -13.91 2.62 -1.25
CA GLN A 152 -13.64 3.76 -2.11
C GLN A 152 -12.49 3.46 -3.09
N GLU A 153 -12.74 3.60 -4.39
CA GLU A 153 -11.75 3.26 -5.44
C GLU A 153 -10.48 4.11 -5.37
N ASP A 154 -10.60 5.36 -4.93
CA ASP A 154 -9.49 6.31 -4.83
C ASP A 154 -8.55 6.03 -3.64
N GLY A 155 -8.96 5.13 -2.73
CA GLY A 155 -8.22 4.71 -1.55
C GLY A 155 -8.49 5.55 -0.31
N GLN A 156 -9.43 6.50 -0.34
CA GLN A 156 -9.74 7.33 0.84
C GLN A 156 -10.37 6.55 1.99
N ASP A 157 -10.88 5.35 1.74
CA ASP A 157 -11.38 4.43 2.75
C ASP A 157 -10.28 3.82 3.63
N LEU A 158 -9.00 3.88 3.21
CA LEU A 158 -7.85 3.45 3.99
C LEU A 158 -6.76 4.53 3.95
N ALA A 159 -6.45 5.15 5.08
CA ALA A 159 -5.54 6.29 5.11
C ALA A 159 -4.56 6.26 6.29
N PHE A 160 -3.31 6.64 6.05
CA PHE A 160 -2.40 7.07 7.11
C PHE A 160 -2.60 8.56 7.36
N ILE A 161 -2.86 8.91 8.61
CA ILE A 161 -3.10 10.27 9.07
C ILE A 161 -2.26 10.46 10.33
N ASP A 162 -1.25 11.31 10.23
CA ASP A 162 -0.21 11.47 11.25
C ASP A 162 0.38 10.10 11.65
N ASN A 163 0.28 9.72 12.92
CA ASN A 163 0.76 8.44 13.46
C ASN A 163 -0.36 7.40 13.63
N ARG A 164 -1.45 7.53 12.87
CA ARG A 164 -2.60 6.62 12.90
C ARG A 164 -2.91 6.09 11.51
N VAL A 165 -3.53 4.92 11.48
CA VAL A 165 -4.22 4.38 10.32
C VAL A 165 -5.72 4.55 10.55
N ARG A 166 -6.42 5.02 9.53
CA ARG A 166 -7.87 5.18 9.49
C ARG A 166 -8.45 4.19 8.49
N ALA A 167 -9.53 3.50 8.87
CA ALA A 167 -10.40 2.76 7.96
C ALA A 167 -11.81 3.34 7.98
N LEU A 168 -12.43 3.42 6.81
CA LEU A 168 -13.85 3.77 6.67
C LEU A 168 -14.69 2.51 6.77
N GLY A 169 -15.70 2.55 7.63
CA GLY A 169 -16.65 1.45 7.70
C GLY A 169 -17.96 1.71 8.41
N MET A 170 -18.80 0.69 8.57
CA MET A 170 -20.06 0.79 9.29
C MET A 170 -19.88 0.48 10.78
N HIS A 171 -20.28 1.43 11.64
CA HIS A 171 -20.42 1.19 13.07
C HIS A 171 -21.85 0.76 13.37
N TYR A 172 -22.00 -0.45 13.91
CA TYR A 172 -23.25 -1.01 14.41
C TYR A 172 -23.33 -0.75 15.92
N PRO A 173 -24.21 0.17 16.38
CA PRO A 173 -24.33 0.46 17.81
C PRO A 173 -24.83 -0.76 18.59
N GLU A 174 -24.48 -0.85 19.88
CA GLU A 174 -24.99 -1.92 20.77
C GLU A 174 -26.50 -1.82 21.01
N ASN A 175 -27.08 -0.63 20.82
CA ASN A 175 -28.52 -0.45 20.85
C ASN A 175 -29.13 -0.96 19.54
N GLU A 176 -29.87 -2.06 19.60
CA GLU A 176 -30.53 -2.69 18.45
C GLU A 176 -31.55 -1.77 17.73
N GLU A 177 -32.02 -0.70 18.37
CA GLU A 177 -32.91 0.29 17.76
C GLU A 177 -32.15 1.40 17.00
N ALA A 178 -30.83 1.48 17.15
CA ALA A 178 -30.02 2.50 16.50
C ALA A 178 -29.51 2.00 15.14
N GLU A 179 -29.71 2.82 14.11
CA GLU A 179 -29.24 2.52 12.76
C GLU A 179 -27.72 2.50 12.68
N PRO A 180 -27.12 1.62 11.85
CA PRO A 180 -25.69 1.64 11.57
C PRO A 180 -25.25 2.99 10.96
N VAL A 181 -24.11 3.51 11.41
CA VAL A 181 -23.58 4.79 10.97
C VAL A 181 -22.20 4.62 10.34
N ALA A 182 -22.02 5.17 9.13
CA ALA A 182 -20.71 5.25 8.49
C ALA A 182 -19.75 6.02 9.42
N SER A 183 -18.61 5.40 9.72
CA SER A 183 -17.67 5.87 10.73
C SER A 183 -16.23 5.64 10.29
N PHE A 184 -15.33 6.49 10.79
CA PHE A 184 -13.90 6.30 10.71
C PHE A 184 -13.41 5.56 11.94
N PHE A 185 -12.69 4.47 11.72
CA PHE A 185 -12.02 3.68 12.76
C PHE A 185 -10.53 3.97 12.74
N TYR A 186 -9.98 4.39 13.87
CA TYR A 186 -8.59 4.78 13.99
C TYR A 186 -7.80 3.75 14.79
N TYR A 187 -6.61 3.45 14.30
CA TYR A 187 -5.64 2.56 14.92
C TYR A 187 -4.31 3.27 15.04
N LYS A 188 -3.67 3.14 16.20
CA LYS A 188 -2.38 3.76 16.49
C LYS A 188 -1.31 2.69 16.67
N LEU A 189 -0.15 2.90 16.04
CA LEU A 189 0.99 2.03 16.24
C LEU A 189 1.50 2.16 17.69
N THR A 190 1.52 1.04 18.40
CA THR A 190 1.99 0.91 19.78
C THR A 190 2.91 -0.30 19.89
N GLY A 191 4.21 -0.05 20.01
CA GLY A 191 5.22 -1.10 19.81
C GLY A 191 5.13 -1.63 18.39
N ASN A 192 5.04 -2.96 18.23
CA ASN A 192 4.96 -3.61 16.93
C ASN A 192 3.52 -4.05 16.57
N THR A 193 2.51 -3.33 17.07
CA THR A 193 1.10 -3.62 16.76
C THR A 193 0.29 -2.33 16.63
N PHE A 194 -0.69 -2.34 15.75
CA PHE A 194 -1.70 -1.29 15.66
C PHE A 194 -2.82 -1.56 16.65
N ALA A 195 -2.95 -0.74 17.68
CA ALA A 195 -4.04 -0.83 18.66
C ALA A 195 -5.19 0.07 18.23
N TYR A 196 -6.42 -0.43 18.32
CA TYR A 196 -7.62 0.38 18.19
C TYR A 196 -7.54 1.57 19.16
N ASP A 197 -7.79 2.76 18.62
CA ASP A 197 -7.67 4.04 19.32
C ASP A 197 -9.05 4.69 19.52
N SER A 198 -9.80 4.86 18.44
CA SER A 198 -11.07 5.60 18.46
C SER A 198 -11.95 5.29 17.25
N CYS A 199 -13.22 5.68 17.34
CA CYS A 199 -14.19 5.63 16.25
C CYS A 199 -15.01 6.92 16.25
N GLU A 200 -15.21 7.51 15.07
CA GLU A 200 -15.93 8.77 14.88
C GLU A 200 -16.87 8.66 13.69
N ALA A 201 -18.12 9.12 13.83
CA ALA A 201 -19.04 9.14 12.70
C ALA A 201 -18.51 10.04 11.57
N VAL A 202 -18.71 9.61 10.32
CA VAL A 202 -18.38 10.44 9.16
C VAL A 202 -19.26 11.70 9.19
N PRO A 203 -18.68 12.91 9.11
CA PRO A 203 -19.47 14.13 9.05
C PRO A 203 -20.39 14.11 7.83
N VAL A 204 -21.70 14.26 8.07
CA VAL A 204 -22.67 14.56 7.02
C VAL A 204 -22.71 16.07 6.85
N GLU A 205 -22.29 16.58 5.69
CA GLU A 205 -22.55 17.98 5.34
C GLU A 205 -24.08 18.18 5.29
N ASN A 206 -24.57 19.13 6.09
CA ASN A 206 -25.97 19.57 6.07
C ASN A 206 -26.17 20.67 5.01
#